data_AF-A0A1F9UJN3-F1
#
_entry.id   AF-A0A1F9UJN3-F1
#
_cell.length_a   1.000
_cell.length_b   1.000
_cell.length_c   1.000
_cell.angle_alpha   90.00
_cell.angle_beta   90.00
_cell.angle_gamma   90.00
#
_symmetry.space_group_name_H-M   'P 1'
#
loop_
_entity.id
_entity.type
_entity.pdbx_description
1 polymer ?
#
loop_
_entity_poly.entity_id
_entity_poly.type
_entity_poly.pdbx_seq_one_letter_code
_entity_poly.pdbx_strand_id
1 'polypeptide(L)'
;MDQLRIGELTKEMVAEELRLLGDPCAAAAAVVRKALTAALISAPGGGTPPARVIEDAVKGAMTALLLADQSLARGSIRVLEAVHDVAGECHLDPTESMSAALRALAELRRFVEPARLDDIRLQIEAHYMGAGEVFSGFLRAPV
;
A
#
# COMPACT_ATOMS: atom_id res chain seq x y z
N MET A 1 11.54 10.15 20.92
CA MET A 1 11.12 10.86 19.70
C MET A 1 10.24 9.89 18.94
N ASP A 2 8.92 10.08 19.01
CA ASP A 2 7.93 9.12 18.52
C ASP A 2 8.06 8.96 17.00
N GLN A 3 8.50 7.79 16.56
CA GLN A 3 8.31 7.36 15.18
C GLN A 3 6.81 7.26 14.96
N LEU A 4 6.25 8.21 14.21
CA LEU A 4 4.89 8.15 13.69
C LEU A 4 4.62 6.76 13.14
N ARG A 5 3.84 5.95 13.88
CA ARG A 5 3.49 4.58 13.53
C ARG A 5 2.36 4.59 12.49
N ILE A 6 2.63 5.18 11.32
CA ILE A 6 1.66 5.35 10.23
C ILE A 6 1.05 4.00 9.84
N GLY A 7 1.85 2.93 9.83
CA GLY A 7 1.34 1.59 9.55
C GLY A 7 0.31 1.09 10.57
N GLU A 8 0.52 1.31 11.87
CA GLU A 8 -0.44 0.92 12.92
C GLU A 8 -1.71 1.77 12.84
N LEU A 9 -1.56 3.08 12.67
CA LEU A 9 -2.70 3.99 12.53
C LEU A 9 -3.54 3.65 11.29
N THR A 10 -2.89 3.42 10.14
CA THR A 10 -3.57 3.05 8.89
C THR A 10 -4.32 1.74 9.07
N LYS A 11 -3.70 0.73 9.69
CA LYS A 11 -4.33 -0.56 9.97
C LYS A 11 -5.60 -0.38 10.82
N GLU A 12 -5.55 0.40 11.88
CA GLU A 12 -6.69 0.64 12.77
C GLU A 12 -7.82 1.39 12.05
N MET A 13 -7.49 2.45 11.31
CA MET A 13 -8.46 3.20 10.51
C MET A 13 -9.13 2.33 9.44
N VAL A 14 -8.37 1.47 8.75
CA VAL A 14 -8.96 0.53 7.79
C VAL A 14 -9.90 -0.43 8.53
N ALA A 15 -9.47 -1.03 9.62
CA ALA A 15 -10.29 -1.97 10.37
C ALA A 15 -11.62 -1.36 10.87
N GLU A 16 -11.60 -0.07 11.22
CA GLU A 16 -12.80 0.68 11.60
C GLU A 16 -13.71 0.96 10.39
N GLU A 17 -13.16 1.46 9.29
CA GLU A 17 -13.90 1.72 8.05
C GLU A 17 -14.49 0.44 7.44
N LEU A 18 -13.81 -0.71 7.56
CA LEU A 18 -14.33 -2.02 7.16
C LEU A 18 -15.62 -2.41 7.89
N ARG A 19 -15.84 -1.92 9.11
CA ARG A 19 -17.08 -2.18 9.85
C ARG A 19 -18.24 -1.29 9.38
N LEU A 20 -17.93 -0.18 8.71
CA LEU A 20 -18.87 0.89 8.37
C LEU A 20 -19.22 0.91 6.87
N LEU A 21 -18.32 0.46 5.99
CA LEU A 21 -18.44 0.55 4.53
C LEU A 21 -18.74 -0.80 3.85
N GLY A 22 -19.46 -0.73 2.72
CA GLY A 22 -19.85 -1.91 1.95
C GLY A 22 -18.75 -2.53 1.08
N ASP A 23 -17.74 -1.77 0.65
CA ASP A 23 -16.58 -2.29 -0.10
C ASP A 23 -15.29 -2.17 0.72
N PRO A 24 -14.81 -3.28 1.31
CA PRO A 24 -13.57 -3.36 2.06
C PRO A 24 -12.31 -2.84 1.35
N CYS A 25 -12.17 -3.11 0.05
CA CYS A 25 -11.00 -2.72 -0.72
C CYS A 25 -11.02 -1.21 -1.00
N ALA A 26 -12.21 -0.65 -1.26
CA ALA A 26 -12.38 0.79 -1.43
C ALA A 26 -12.10 1.54 -0.11
N ALA A 27 -12.56 0.99 1.03
CA ALA A 27 -12.27 1.53 2.35
C ALA A 27 -10.75 1.56 2.63
N ALA A 28 -10.04 0.46 2.35
CA ALA A 28 -8.59 0.40 2.51
C ALA A 28 -7.87 1.48 1.70
N ALA A 29 -8.23 1.64 0.42
CA ALA A 29 -7.66 2.67 -0.45
C ALA A 29 -7.96 4.10 0.02
N ALA A 30 -9.20 4.35 0.46
CA ALA A 30 -9.58 5.65 0.99
C ALA A 30 -8.76 6.04 2.23
N VAL A 31 -8.52 5.08 3.13
CA VAL A 31 -7.67 5.30 4.31
C VAL A 31 -6.21 5.52 3.91
N VAL A 32 -5.67 4.74 2.98
CA VAL A 32 -4.31 4.97 2.45
C VAL A 32 -4.17 6.38 1.90
N ARG A 33 -5.14 6.82 1.08
CA ARG A 33 -5.15 8.18 0.53
C ARG A 33 -5.15 9.23 1.63
N LYS A 34 -6.04 9.11 2.64
CA LYS A 34 -6.11 10.03 3.78
C LYS A 34 -4.80 10.07 4.56
N ALA A 35 -4.24 8.90 4.90
CA ALA A 35 -3.02 8.77 5.69
C ALA A 35 -1.81 9.35 4.96
N LEU A 36 -1.65 9.04 3.67
CA LEU A 36 -0.56 9.56 2.85
C LEU A 36 -0.67 11.08 2.68
N THR A 37 -1.85 11.58 2.35
CA THR A 37 -2.10 13.03 2.20
C THR A 37 -1.74 13.76 3.48
N ALA A 38 -2.19 13.26 4.64
CA ALA A 38 -1.88 13.87 5.93
C ALA A 38 -0.38 13.84 6.22
N ALA A 39 0.29 12.71 6.00
CA ALA A 39 1.70 12.54 6.32
C ALA A 39 2.65 13.30 5.39
N LEU A 40 2.35 13.35 4.09
CA LEU A 40 3.20 13.97 3.08
C LEU A 40 3.03 15.48 3.02
N ILE A 41 1.80 16.00 3.20
CA ILE A 41 1.56 17.45 3.23
C ILE A 41 2.08 18.07 4.54
N SER A 42 1.98 17.33 5.65
CA SER A 42 2.34 17.87 6.97
C SER A 42 3.84 17.72 7.32
N ALA A 43 4.67 17.20 6.42
CA ALA A 43 6.09 16.98 6.69
C ALA A 43 6.93 18.25 6.44
N PRO A 44 7.43 18.95 7.48
CA PRO A 44 8.47 19.96 7.28
C PRO A 44 9.75 19.31 6.74
N GLY A 45 10.57 20.06 6.00
CA GLY A 45 11.68 19.62 5.14
C GLY A 45 12.86 18.82 5.74
N GLY A 46 12.65 18.06 6.81
CA GLY A 46 13.55 17.04 7.35
C GLY A 46 12.82 15.78 7.86
N GLY A 47 11.58 15.54 7.42
CA GLY A 47 10.75 14.40 7.83
C GLY A 47 11.14 13.05 7.20
N THR A 48 10.40 12.01 7.59
CA THR A 48 10.52 10.65 7.03
C THR A 48 10.45 10.68 5.49
N PRO A 49 11.34 9.97 4.77
CA PRO A 49 11.30 9.93 3.30
C PRO A 49 9.93 9.50 2.77
N PRO A 50 9.40 10.14 1.71
CA PRO A 50 8.08 9.80 1.14
C PRO A 50 7.92 8.32 0.81
N ALA A 51 8.94 7.70 0.23
CA ALA A 51 8.95 6.26 -0.06
C ALA A 51 8.65 5.41 1.20
N ARG A 52 9.20 5.81 2.35
CA ARG A 52 8.98 5.07 3.60
C ARG A 52 7.56 5.25 4.14
N VAL A 53 7.02 6.47 4.04
CA VAL A 53 5.62 6.77 4.39
C VAL A 53 4.67 5.93 3.55
N ILE A 54 4.94 5.82 2.24
CA ILE A 54 4.17 4.98 1.31
C ILE A 54 4.27 3.51 1.71
N GLU A 55 5.48 2.99 1.96
CA GLU A 55 5.67 1.61 2.38
C GLU A 55 4.84 1.28 3.63
N ASP A 56 4.89 2.14 4.65
CA ASP A 56 4.21 1.91 5.92
C ASP A 56 2.69 1.96 5.78
N ALA A 57 2.14 2.91 5.00
CA ALA A 57 0.71 3.01 4.74
C ALA A 57 0.19 1.78 3.96
N VAL A 58 0.90 1.38 2.89
CA VAL A 58 0.53 0.21 2.08
C VAL A 58 0.54 -1.06 2.93
N LYS A 59 1.58 -1.28 3.75
CA LYS A 59 1.65 -2.42 4.67
C LYS A 59 0.50 -2.43 5.66
N GLY A 60 0.18 -1.29 6.26
CA GLY A 60 -0.93 -1.16 7.21
C GLY A 60 -2.27 -1.57 6.59
N ALA A 61 -2.57 -1.04 5.41
CA ALA A 61 -3.81 -1.35 4.69
C ALA A 61 -3.90 -2.81 4.27
N MET A 62 -2.84 -3.39 3.70
CA MET A 62 -2.85 -4.78 3.28
C MET A 62 -2.90 -5.75 4.46
N THR A 63 -2.26 -5.41 5.59
CA THR A 63 -2.36 -6.19 6.82
C THR A 63 -3.79 -6.17 7.35
N ALA A 64 -4.47 -5.02 7.33
CA ALA A 64 -5.87 -4.93 7.74
C ALA A 64 -6.79 -5.78 6.83
N LEU A 65 -6.60 -5.71 5.51
CA LEU A 65 -7.35 -6.55 4.56
C LEU A 65 -7.09 -8.05 4.78
N LEU A 66 -5.84 -8.43 5.05
CA LEU A 66 -5.48 -9.81 5.36
C LEU A 66 -6.17 -10.30 6.64
N LEU A 67 -6.15 -9.50 7.70
CA LEU A 67 -6.78 -9.85 8.98
C LEU A 67 -8.31 -9.91 8.90
N ALA A 68 -8.91 -9.14 7.98
CA ALA A 68 -10.33 -9.16 7.71
C ALA A 68 -10.74 -10.21 6.66
N ASP A 69 -9.81 -11.08 6.25
CA ASP A 69 -9.97 -12.12 5.23
C ASP A 69 -10.56 -11.61 3.90
N GLN A 70 -10.07 -10.44 3.46
CA GLN A 70 -10.52 -9.78 2.24
C GLN A 70 -9.63 -10.12 1.04
N SER A 71 -10.11 -9.79 -0.16
CA SER A 71 -9.35 -9.99 -1.41
C SER A 71 -8.11 -9.08 -1.44
N LEU A 72 -6.93 -9.68 -1.26
CA LEU A 72 -5.66 -8.95 -1.36
C LEU A 72 -5.34 -8.51 -2.79
N ALA A 73 -5.74 -9.29 -3.80
CA ALA A 73 -5.50 -8.95 -5.20
C ALA A 73 -6.34 -7.75 -5.65
N ARG A 74 -7.61 -7.66 -5.23
CA ARG A 74 -8.42 -6.46 -5.49
C ARG A 74 -7.97 -5.28 -4.62
N GLY A 75 -7.62 -5.55 -3.36
CA GLY A 75 -7.12 -4.56 -2.43
C GLY A 75 -5.83 -3.90 -2.89
N SER A 76 -4.87 -4.69 -3.43
CA SER A 76 -3.60 -4.16 -3.93
C SER A 76 -3.82 -3.16 -5.05
N ILE A 77 -4.68 -3.46 -6.03
CA ILE A 77 -4.98 -2.50 -7.11
C ILE A 77 -5.55 -1.21 -6.57
N ARG A 78 -6.56 -1.28 -5.69
CA ARG A 78 -7.17 -0.08 -5.10
C ARG A 78 -6.17 0.76 -4.29
N VAL A 79 -5.28 0.09 -3.56
CA VAL A 79 -4.23 0.77 -2.78
C VAL A 79 -3.18 1.40 -3.70
N LEU A 80 -2.80 0.74 -4.79
CA LEU A 80 -1.85 1.29 -5.76
C LEU A 80 -2.45 2.49 -6.51
N GLU A 81 -3.74 2.46 -6.87
CA GLU A 81 -4.48 3.61 -7.40
C GLU A 81 -4.40 4.80 -6.44
N ALA A 82 -4.68 4.57 -5.15
CA ALA A 82 -4.60 5.62 -4.13
C ALA A 82 -3.19 6.19 -3.96
N VAL A 83 -2.14 5.36 -4.03
CA VAL A 83 -0.74 5.83 -3.98
C VAL A 83 -0.42 6.69 -5.20
N HIS A 84 -0.80 6.24 -6.41
CA HIS A 84 -0.57 6.97 -7.65
C HIS A 84 -1.23 8.36 -7.62
N ASP A 85 -2.49 8.43 -7.18
CA ASP A 85 -3.24 9.67 -7.07
C ASP A 85 -2.57 10.66 -6.11
N VAL A 86 -2.20 10.19 -4.91
CA VAL A 86 -1.54 11.05 -3.91
C VAL A 86 -0.16 11.49 -4.38
N ALA A 87 0.60 10.62 -5.05
CA ALA A 87 1.90 10.97 -5.60
C ALA A 87 1.78 12.12 -6.61
N GLY A 88 0.74 12.09 -7.47
CA GLY A 88 0.42 13.19 -8.38
C GLY A 88 0.03 14.47 -7.64
N GLU A 89 -0.87 14.40 -6.66
CA GLU A 89 -1.31 15.54 -5.85
C GLU A 89 -0.15 16.20 -5.07
N CYS A 90 0.79 15.39 -4.56
CA CYS A 90 1.94 15.82 -3.76
C CYS A 90 3.19 16.12 -4.60
N HIS A 91 3.12 16.05 -5.94
CA HIS A 91 4.24 16.26 -6.85
C HIS A 91 5.46 15.36 -6.55
N LEU A 92 5.21 14.12 -6.13
CA LEU A 92 6.25 13.11 -5.90
C LEU A 92 6.65 12.45 -7.21
N ASP A 93 7.84 11.82 -7.23
CA ASP A 93 8.23 10.97 -8.36
C ASP A 93 7.31 9.74 -8.42
N PRO A 94 6.57 9.53 -9.53
CA PRO A 94 5.62 8.42 -9.64
C PRO A 94 6.30 7.05 -9.64
N THR A 95 7.51 6.96 -10.20
CA THR A 95 8.25 5.70 -10.31
C THR A 95 8.76 5.23 -8.95
N GLU A 96 9.33 6.16 -8.16
CA GLU A 96 9.77 5.89 -6.80
C GLU A 96 8.60 5.55 -5.89
N SER A 97 7.50 6.31 -6.00
CA SER A 97 6.27 6.08 -5.21
C SER A 97 5.67 4.70 -5.48
N MET A 98 5.54 4.33 -6.76
CA MET A 98 5.04 3.00 -7.11
C MET A 98 6.01 1.89 -6.74
N SER A 99 7.31 2.09 -6.91
CA SER A 99 8.31 1.10 -6.49
C SER A 99 8.27 0.85 -4.99
N ALA A 100 8.09 1.90 -4.18
CA ALA A 100 7.91 1.78 -2.74
C ALA A 100 6.65 0.98 -2.37
N ALA A 101 5.52 1.27 -3.03
CA ALA A 101 4.29 0.53 -2.81
C ALA A 101 4.40 -0.95 -3.22
N LEU A 102 4.97 -1.25 -4.39
CA LEU A 102 5.19 -2.63 -4.86
C LEU A 102 6.13 -3.40 -3.93
N ARG A 103 7.19 -2.75 -3.42
CA ARG A 103 8.09 -3.34 -2.43
C ARG A 103 7.34 -3.69 -1.14
N ALA A 104 6.49 -2.78 -0.64
CA ALA A 104 5.66 -3.02 0.52
C ALA A 104 4.67 -4.18 0.33
N LEU A 105 4.04 -4.28 -0.86
CA LEU A 105 3.19 -5.43 -1.20
C LEU A 105 3.99 -6.74 -1.19
N ALA A 106 5.23 -6.73 -1.66
CA ALA A 106 6.06 -7.94 -1.74
C ALA A 106 6.41 -8.50 -0.35
N GLU A 107 6.38 -7.67 0.68
CA GLU A 107 6.59 -8.12 2.07
C GLU A 107 5.44 -9.00 2.59
N LEU A 108 4.26 -8.99 1.96
CA LEU A 108 3.16 -9.90 2.28
C LEU A 108 3.55 -11.37 2.12
N ARG A 109 4.60 -11.68 1.34
CA ARG A 109 5.13 -13.05 1.16
C ARG A 109 5.45 -13.77 2.47
N ARG A 110 5.63 -13.03 3.56
CA ARG A 110 5.90 -13.56 4.90
C ARG A 110 4.64 -14.12 5.58
N PHE A 111 3.45 -13.75 5.09
CA PHE A 111 2.17 -14.01 5.74
C PHE A 111 1.15 -14.70 4.85
N VAL A 112 1.40 -14.82 3.55
CA VAL A 112 0.45 -15.35 2.58
C VAL A 112 1.09 -16.42 1.71
N GLU A 113 0.26 -17.36 1.23
CA GLU A 113 0.71 -18.43 0.35
C GLU A 113 1.14 -17.90 -1.03
N PRO A 114 2.09 -18.58 -1.71
CA PRO A 114 2.57 -18.17 -3.02
C PRO A 114 1.47 -17.95 -4.08
N ALA A 115 0.41 -18.77 -4.07
CA ALA A 115 -0.70 -18.63 -5.01
C ALA A 115 -1.40 -17.26 -4.90
N ARG A 116 -1.59 -16.74 -3.67
CA ARG A 116 -2.18 -15.41 -3.47
C ARG A 116 -1.26 -14.28 -3.95
N LEU A 117 0.06 -14.48 -3.87
CA LEU A 117 1.03 -13.52 -4.42
C LEU A 117 1.00 -13.52 -5.95
N ASP A 118 0.83 -14.69 -6.57
CA ASP A 118 0.67 -14.79 -8.02
C ASP A 118 -0.62 -14.12 -8.49
N ASP A 119 -1.72 -14.25 -7.77
CA ASP A 119 -2.95 -13.51 -8.06
C ASP A 119 -2.73 -11.99 -8.00
N ILE A 120 -2.04 -11.50 -6.97
CA ILE A 120 -1.66 -10.08 -6.85
C ILE A 120 -0.80 -9.66 -8.04
N ARG A 121 0.22 -10.44 -8.39
CA ARG A 121 1.12 -10.18 -9.52
C ARG A 121 0.35 -10.08 -10.84
N LEU A 122 -0.55 -11.02 -11.11
CA LEU A 122 -1.36 -11.04 -12.33
C LEU A 122 -2.30 -9.84 -12.41
N GLN A 123 -2.92 -9.46 -11.30
CA GLN A 123 -3.76 -8.27 -11.25
C GLN A 123 -2.93 -6.99 -11.48
N ILE A 124 -1.75 -6.88 -10.86
CA ILE A 124 -0.86 -5.74 -11.06
C ILE A 124 -0.47 -5.63 -12.53
N GLU A 125 -0.05 -6.72 -13.16
CA GLU A 125 0.33 -6.72 -14.59
C GLU A 125 -0.84 -6.32 -15.50
N ALA A 126 -2.07 -6.78 -15.19
CA ALA A 126 -3.26 -6.44 -15.97
C ALA A 126 -3.63 -4.95 -15.91
N HIS A 127 -3.30 -4.25 -14.82
CA HIS A 127 -3.61 -2.83 -14.64
C HIS A 127 -2.42 -1.92 -14.98
N TYR A 128 -1.20 -2.39 -14.72
CA TYR A 128 0.03 -1.65 -14.84
C TYR A 128 1.05 -2.51 -15.59
N MET A 129 1.05 -2.39 -16.92
CA MET A 129 1.92 -3.17 -17.81
C MET A 129 3.39 -3.06 -17.39
N GLY A 130 4.05 -4.21 -17.18
CA GLY A 130 5.43 -4.31 -16.70
C GLY A 130 5.63 -4.19 -15.19
N ALA A 131 4.64 -3.71 -14.42
CA ALA A 131 4.76 -3.59 -12.97
C ALA A 131 4.69 -4.96 -12.27
N GLY A 132 4.08 -5.97 -12.90
CA GLY A 132 4.06 -7.35 -12.38
C GLY A 132 5.46 -7.96 -12.35
N GLU A 133 6.31 -7.66 -13.34
CA GLU A 133 7.71 -8.07 -13.35
C GLU A 133 8.54 -7.36 -12.28
N VAL A 134 8.32 -6.05 -12.09
CA VAL A 134 8.97 -5.27 -11.02
C VAL A 134 8.60 -5.84 -9.64
N PHE A 135 7.31 -6.10 -9.41
CA PHE A 135 6.82 -6.76 -8.20
C PHE A 135 7.48 -8.13 -7.98
N SER A 136 7.60 -8.93 -9.03
CA SER A 136 8.28 -10.23 -8.99
C SER A 136 9.77 -10.10 -8.70
N GLY A 137 10.41 -9.00 -9.10
CA GLY A 137 11.77 -8.64 -8.70
C GLY A 137 11.86 -8.47 -7.18
N PHE A 138 10.95 -7.70 -6.58
CA PHE A 138 10.92 -7.50 -5.13
C PHE A 138 10.60 -8.79 -4.35
N LEU A 139 9.75 -9.68 -4.88
CA LEU A 139 9.50 -11.00 -4.29
C LEU A 139 10.74 -11.91 -4.25
N ARG A 140 11.73 -11.68 -5.11
CA ARG A 140 12.99 -12.45 -5.17
C ARG A 140 14.12 -11.80 -4.38
N ALA A 141 14.02 -10.52 -4.04
CA ALA A 141 15.02 -9.82 -3.25
C ALA A 141 15.14 -10.43 -1.84
N PRO A 142 16.35 -10.50 -1.25
CA PRO A 142 16.50 -10.89 0.15
C PRO A 142 15.76 -9.90 1.07
N VAL A 143 15.12 -10.41 2.14
CA VAL A 143 14.48 -9.61 3.21
C VAL A 143 15.56 -9.01 4.10
#